data_AF-K2R6C1-F1
#
_entry.id   AF-K2R6C1-F1
#
_cell.length_a   1.000
_cell.length_b   1.000
_cell.length_c   1.000
_cell.angle_alpha   90.00
_cell.angle_beta   90.00
_cell.angle_gamma   90.00
#
_symmetry.space_group_name_H-M   'P 1'
#
loop_
_entity.id
_entity.type
_entity.pdbx_description
1 polymer ?
#
loop_
_entity_poly.entity_id
_entity_poly.type
_entity_poly.pdbx_seq_one_letter_code
_entity_poly.pdbx_strand_id
1 'polypeptide(L)'
;MMGADFDGSKPSSRTAAREATFIDFAEAIRSDFPRLLLLVTGGFRTRSGMEAAVSGSACDLVGIARPAVLQPKLPNEIIFNDAVPNEKARLPEKKVAVPFFAKFSGLKGVGAGVSNNWYTGELQKIGQAK
;
A
#
# COMPACT_ATOMS: atom_id res chain seq x y z
N MET A 1 -22.00 14.18 3.94
CA MET A 1 -21.25 13.67 2.78
C MET A 1 -19.99 14.51 2.67
N MET A 2 -18.83 13.94 3.03
CA MET A 2 -17.55 14.66 2.97
C MET A 2 -16.63 13.83 2.09
N GLY A 3 -16.59 14.19 0.80
CA GLY A 3 -15.69 13.59 -0.17
C GLY A 3 -14.27 13.98 0.18
N ALA A 4 -13.40 12.99 0.36
CA ALA A 4 -11.97 13.23 0.42
C ALA A 4 -11.51 13.55 -1.01
N ASP A 5 -11.05 14.78 -1.23
CA ASP A 5 -10.47 15.21 -2.49
C ASP A 5 -9.25 14.34 -2.81
N PHE A 6 -9.37 13.53 -3.86
CA PHE A 6 -8.27 12.72 -4.39
C PHE A 6 -7.43 13.60 -5.33
N ASP A 7 -6.31 14.11 -4.81
CA ASP A 7 -5.28 14.79 -5.58
C ASP A 7 -4.59 13.80 -6.55
N GLY A 8 -4.80 14.02 -7.86
CA GLY A 8 -4.21 13.26 -8.97
C GLY A 8 -2.74 13.59 -9.25
N SER A 9 -1.94 13.87 -8.23
CA SER A 9 -0.54 14.27 -8.40
C SER A 9 0.35 13.10 -8.84
N LYS A 10 1.14 13.31 -9.89
CA LYS A 10 2.18 12.40 -10.44
C LYS A 10 2.98 11.73 -9.30
N PRO A 11 3.32 10.42 -9.36
CA PRO A 11 4.06 9.76 -8.29
C PRO A 11 5.31 10.54 -7.91
N SER A 12 5.37 10.95 -6.65
CA SER A 12 6.55 11.63 -6.11
C SER A 12 7.76 10.72 -6.27
N SER A 13 8.94 11.30 -6.49
CA SER A 13 10.21 10.56 -6.53
C SER A 13 10.41 9.66 -5.30
N ARG A 14 9.90 10.11 -4.14
CA ARG A 14 9.89 9.35 -2.89
C ARG A 14 8.96 8.14 -2.90
N THR A 15 7.85 8.20 -3.64
CA THR A 15 6.94 7.05 -3.83
C THR A 15 7.64 6.02 -4.70
N ALA A 16 8.16 6.41 -5.86
CA ALA A 16 8.89 5.51 -6.75
C ALA A 16 10.09 4.84 -6.05
N ALA A 17 10.89 5.61 -5.31
CA ALA A 17 12.03 5.07 -4.55
C ALA A 17 11.62 4.05 -3.47
N ARG A 18 10.40 4.14 -2.93
CA ARG A 18 9.87 3.18 -1.93
C ARG A 18 9.30 1.91 -2.58
N GLU A 19 8.82 1.99 -3.82
CA GLU A 19 8.42 0.80 -4.58
C GLU A 19 9.65 -0.02 -4.95
N ALA A 20 10.74 0.64 -5.36
CA ALA A 20 11.99 0.00 -5.77
C ALA A 20 12.65 -0.86 -4.68
N THR A 21 12.73 -0.39 -3.42
CA THR A 21 13.50 -1.11 -2.37
C THR A 21 13.05 -2.56 -2.14
N PHE A 22 11.75 -2.85 -2.22
CA PHE A 22 11.24 -4.22 -2.00
C PHE A 22 11.36 -5.09 -3.24
N ILE A 23 11.32 -4.47 -4.42
CA ILE A 23 11.50 -5.12 -5.71
C ILE A 23 12.96 -5.54 -5.91
N ASP A 24 13.91 -4.65 -5.61
CA ASP A 24 15.34 -4.95 -5.69
C ASP A 24 15.70 -6.19 -4.83
N PHE A 25 15.09 -6.30 -3.65
CA PHE A 25 15.28 -7.46 -2.77
C PHE A 25 14.66 -8.74 -3.35
N ALA A 26 13.47 -8.65 -3.96
CA ALA A 26 12.81 -9.78 -4.59
C ALA A 26 13.59 -10.26 -5.83
N GLU A 27 14.16 -9.35 -6.61
CA GLU A 27 15.02 -9.65 -7.76
C GLU A 27 16.31 -10.35 -7.33
N ALA A 28 16.94 -9.91 -6.23
CA ALA A 28 18.09 -10.60 -5.65
C ALA A 28 17.74 -12.05 -5.27
N ILE A 29 16.59 -12.29 -4.62
CA ILE A 29 16.12 -13.64 -4.30
C ILE A 29 15.83 -14.45 -5.58
N ARG A 30 15.19 -13.84 -6.58
CA ARG A 30 14.86 -14.50 -7.86
C ARG A 30 16.11 -14.99 -8.60
N SER A 31 17.20 -14.21 -8.55
CA SER A 31 18.48 -14.58 -9.13
C SER A 31 19.00 -15.90 -8.56
N ASP A 32 18.92 -16.08 -7.24
CA ASP A 32 19.41 -17.28 -6.56
C ASP A 32 18.39 -18.43 -6.62
N PHE A 33 17.10 -18.12 -6.65
CA PHE A 33 16.00 -19.09 -6.62
C PHE A 33 14.97 -18.82 -7.74
N PRO A 34 15.28 -19.14 -9.01
CA PRO A 34 14.43 -18.74 -10.15
C PRO A 34 13.00 -19.29 -10.11
N ARG A 35 12.80 -20.46 -9.50
CA ARG A 35 11.50 -21.15 -9.43
C ARG A 35 10.72 -20.89 -8.13
N LEU A 36 11.29 -20.14 -7.18
CA LEU A 36 10.62 -19.88 -5.91
C LEU A 36 9.47 -18.90 -6.12
N LEU A 37 8.28 -19.20 -5.61
CA LEU A 37 7.16 -18.27 -5.68
C LEU A 37 7.38 -17.08 -4.74
N LEU A 38 7.35 -15.85 -5.25
CA LEU A 38 7.59 -14.62 -4.50
C LEU A 38 6.33 -13.77 -4.39
N LEU A 39 5.88 -13.55 -3.16
CA LEU A 39 4.84 -12.58 -2.80
C LEU A 39 5.48 -11.36 -2.15
N VAL A 40 5.38 -10.18 -2.80
CA VAL A 40 5.93 -8.92 -2.26
C VAL A 40 4.80 -8.08 -1.66
N THR A 41 4.88 -7.76 -0.37
CA THR A 41 3.80 -7.11 0.39
C THR A 41 4.06 -5.62 0.72
N GLY A 42 5.12 -5.04 0.16
CA GLY A 42 5.59 -3.69 0.46
C GLY A 42 5.85 -2.86 -0.80
N GLY A 43 5.87 -1.54 -0.66
CA GLY A 43 6.21 -0.63 -1.75
C GLY A 43 5.02 -0.15 -2.58
N PHE A 44 4.17 -1.05 -3.08
CA PHE A 44 3.17 -0.72 -4.11
C PHE A 44 2.14 0.36 -3.72
N ARG A 45 1.96 1.34 -4.61
CA ARG A 45 0.99 2.45 -4.50
C ARG A 45 0.21 2.71 -5.78
N THR A 46 0.61 2.14 -6.91
CA THR A 46 -0.02 2.37 -8.22
C THR A 46 -0.30 1.05 -8.94
N ARG A 47 -1.35 1.00 -9.78
CA ARG A 47 -1.62 -0.16 -10.65
C ARG A 47 -0.41 -0.48 -11.53
N SER A 48 0.13 0.55 -12.19
CA SER A 48 1.29 0.42 -13.06
C SER A 48 2.52 -0.16 -12.34
N GLY A 49 2.77 0.22 -11.08
CA GLY A 49 3.88 -0.32 -10.31
C GLY A 49 3.69 -1.81 -9.98
N MET A 50 2.45 -2.23 -9.72
CA MET A 50 2.13 -3.66 -9.48
C MET A 50 2.25 -4.47 -10.77
N GLU A 51 1.72 -3.96 -11.88
CA GLU A 51 1.82 -4.60 -13.20
C GLU A 51 3.28 -4.74 -13.64
N ALA A 52 4.09 -3.69 -13.46
CA ALA A 52 5.52 -3.72 -13.80
C ALA A 52 6.28 -4.78 -13.00
N ALA A 53 5.99 -4.94 -11.70
CA ALA A 53 6.67 -5.94 -10.88
C ALA A 53 6.34 -7.38 -11.28
N VAL A 54 5.07 -7.66 -11.61
CA VAL A 54 4.64 -9.00 -12.03
C VAL A 54 5.11 -9.31 -13.45
N SER A 55 4.88 -8.40 -14.39
CA SER A 55 5.32 -8.58 -15.79
C SER A 55 6.85 -8.63 -15.93
N GLY A 56 7.57 -7.89 -15.08
CA GLY A 56 9.03 -7.93 -14.98
C GLY A 56 9.58 -9.15 -14.26
N SER A 57 8.75 -10.07 -13.77
CA SER A 57 9.15 -11.28 -13.02
C SER A 57 9.89 -11.00 -11.70
N ALA A 58 9.85 -9.77 -11.20
CA ALA A 58 10.39 -9.42 -9.89
C ALA A 58 9.62 -10.12 -8.77
N CYS A 59 8.30 -10.28 -8.93
CA CYS A 59 7.48 -11.11 -8.06
C CYS A 59 6.37 -11.83 -8.84
N ASP A 60 5.83 -12.91 -8.26
CA ASP A 60 4.68 -13.62 -8.84
C ASP A 60 3.36 -13.06 -8.32
N LEU A 61 3.39 -12.54 -7.09
CA LEU A 61 2.22 -12.01 -6.41
C LEU A 61 2.54 -10.67 -5.73
N VAL A 62 1.53 -9.80 -5.72
CA VAL A 62 1.55 -8.55 -4.99
C VAL A 62 0.61 -8.65 -3.78
N GLY A 63 1.15 -8.41 -2.59
CA GLY A 63 0.37 -8.33 -1.37
C GLY A 63 0.01 -6.90 -1.01
N ILE A 64 -1.26 -6.66 -0.71
CA ILE A 64 -1.80 -5.35 -0.31
C ILE A 64 -2.38 -5.46 1.10
N ALA A 65 -1.79 -4.73 2.05
CA ALA A 65 -2.22 -4.72 3.44
C ALA A 65 -3.09 -3.50 3.78
N ARG A 66 -2.48 -2.39 4.21
CA ARG A 66 -3.19 -1.19 4.68
C ARG A 66 -4.23 -0.63 3.70
N PRO A 67 -3.97 -0.54 2.38
CA PRO A 67 -4.98 -0.07 1.44
C PRO A 67 -6.22 -0.97 1.38
N ALA A 68 -6.07 -2.29 1.55
CA ALA A 68 -7.19 -3.23 1.56
C ALA A 68 -8.12 -3.03 2.78
N VAL A 69 -7.58 -2.50 3.88
CA VAL A 69 -8.40 -2.10 5.05
C VAL A 69 -9.25 -0.87 4.73
N LEU A 70 -8.70 0.10 3.99
CA LEU A 70 -9.41 1.35 3.66
C LEU A 70 -10.49 1.14 2.60
N GLN A 71 -10.24 0.22 1.67
CA GLN A 71 -11.14 -0.08 0.57
C GLN A 71 -11.11 -1.60 0.30
N PRO A 72 -12.00 -2.39 0.93
CA PRO A 72 -12.00 -3.85 0.74
C PRO A 72 -12.28 -4.30 -0.71
N LYS A 73 -13.00 -3.48 -1.47
CA LYS A 73 -13.31 -3.73 -2.89
C LYS A 73 -12.25 -3.22 -3.87
N LEU A 74 -11.09 -2.78 -3.36
CA LEU A 74 -9.99 -2.22 -4.13
C LEU A 74 -9.56 -3.06 -5.34
N PRO A 75 -9.53 -4.41 -5.30
CA PRO A 75 -9.21 -5.21 -6.49
C PRO A 75 -10.13 -4.88 -7.67
N ASN A 76 -11.44 -4.81 -7.43
CA ASN A 76 -12.43 -4.65 -8.50
C ASN A 76 -12.70 -3.18 -8.83
N GLU A 77 -12.46 -2.26 -7.90
CA GLU A 77 -12.75 -0.84 -8.09
C GLU A 77 -11.56 -0.08 -8.67
N ILE A 78 -10.33 -0.52 -8.38
CA ILE A 78 -9.10 0.21 -8.75
C ILE A 78 -8.05 -0.69 -9.41
N ILE A 79 -7.79 -1.91 -8.95
CA ILE A 79 -6.63 -2.67 -9.46
C ILE A 79 -6.92 -3.28 -10.83
N PHE A 80 -8.08 -3.93 -10.98
CA PHE A 80 -8.49 -4.63 -12.20
C PHE A 80 -9.60 -3.88 -12.97
N ASN A 81 -9.80 -2.60 -12.66
CA ASN A 81 -10.86 -1.79 -13.25
C ASN A 81 -10.34 -0.96 -14.44
N ASP A 82 -10.48 -1.46 -15.65
CA ASP A 82 -9.99 -0.77 -16.86
C ASP A 82 -10.65 0.61 -17.10
N ALA A 83 -11.81 0.88 -16.49
CA ALA A 83 -12.45 2.19 -16.57
C ALA A 83 -11.70 3.29 -15.78
N VAL A 84 -10.81 2.92 -14.86
CA VAL A 84 -9.98 3.88 -14.11
C VAL A 84 -8.64 4.05 -14.84
N PRO A 85 -8.31 5.26 -15.34
CA PRO A 85 -7.03 5.53 -15.98
C PRO A 85 -5.85 5.26 -15.03
N ASN A 86 -4.72 4.78 -15.57
CA ASN A 86 -3.55 4.38 -14.78
C ASN A 86 -3.00 5.50 -13.89
N GLU A 87 -3.10 6.75 -14.33
CA GLU A 87 -2.65 7.92 -13.56
C GLU A 87 -3.47 8.12 -12.27
N LYS A 88 -4.74 7.68 -12.31
CA LYS A 88 -5.71 7.75 -11.20
C LYS A 88 -5.81 6.44 -10.43
N ALA A 89 -5.32 5.32 -10.97
CA ALA A 89 -5.37 4.00 -10.36
C ALA A 89 -4.35 3.85 -9.22
N ARG A 90 -4.60 4.52 -8.10
CA ARG A 90 -3.72 4.57 -6.93
C ARG A 90 -4.38 3.98 -5.71
N LEU A 91 -3.57 3.29 -4.91
CA LEU A 91 -4.02 2.65 -3.68
C LEU A 91 -4.27 3.73 -2.61
N PRO A 92 -5.43 3.70 -1.90
CA PRO A 92 -5.74 4.68 -0.87
C PRO A 92 -4.74 4.62 0.29
N GLU A 93 -4.43 5.79 0.85
CA GLU A 93 -3.58 5.93 2.02
C GLU A 93 -4.23 6.85 3.04
N LYS A 94 -4.23 6.43 4.31
CA LYS A 94 -4.60 7.30 5.42
C LYS A 94 -3.36 7.71 6.21
N LYS A 95 -3.12 9.01 6.30
CA LYS A 95 -2.19 9.60 7.26
C LYS A 95 -2.90 9.69 8.61
N VAL A 96 -2.60 8.78 9.53
CA VAL A 96 -3.15 8.83 10.88
C VAL A 96 -2.48 9.99 11.61
N ALA A 97 -3.26 11.02 11.95
CA ALA A 97 -2.75 12.19 12.65
C ALA A 97 -2.30 11.80 14.06
N VAL A 98 -1.01 11.94 14.34
CA VAL A 98 -0.47 11.77 15.69
C VAL A 98 -0.82 13.04 16.47
N PRO A 99 -1.60 12.96 17.56
CA PRO A 99 -1.98 14.13 18.35
C PRO A 99 -0.75 14.90 18.81
N PHE A 100 -0.81 16.24 18.81
CA PHE A 100 0.32 17.09 19.14
C PHE A 100 0.89 16.79 20.54
N PHE A 101 0.02 16.57 21.53
CA PHE A 101 0.43 16.19 22.89
C PHE A 101 1.21 14.86 22.93
N ALA A 102 0.90 13.93 22.03
CA ALA A 102 1.58 12.64 21.93
C ALA A 102 2.96 12.74 21.26
N LYS A 103 3.24 13.81 20.51
CA LYS A 103 4.58 14.14 20.01
C LYS A 103 5.47 14.78 21.08
N PHE A 104 4.86 15.46 22.07
CA PHE A 104 5.59 16.14 23.14
C PHE A 104 6.08 15.20 24.24
N SER A 105 5.56 13.96 24.31
CA SER A 105 5.91 12.99 25.36
C SER A 105 7.30 12.34 25.22
N GLY A 106 8.04 12.59 24.14
CA GLY A 106 9.41 12.10 23.97
C GLY A 106 9.56 10.58 23.74
N LEU A 107 8.48 9.80 23.81
CA LEU A 107 8.53 8.37 23.52
C LEU A 107 8.74 8.11 22.02
N LYS A 108 9.89 7.53 21.68
CA LYS A 108 10.16 7.01 20.33
C LYS A 108 9.16 5.89 20.02
N GLY A 109 8.49 5.96 18.86
CA GLY A 109 7.58 4.90 18.39
C GLY A 109 6.08 5.16 18.57
N VAL A 110 5.68 6.25 19.25
CA VAL A 110 4.25 6.59 19.47
C VAL A 110 3.46 6.69 18.16
N GLY A 111 4.04 7.29 17.10
CA GLY A 111 3.35 7.40 15.81
C GLY A 111 3.12 6.08 15.07
N ALA A 112 4.01 5.10 15.26
CA ALA A 112 3.88 3.77 14.64
C ALA A 112 2.78 2.94 15.31
N GLY A 113 2.73 2.97 16.65
CA GLY A 113 1.69 2.28 17.43
C GLY A 113 0.29 2.83 17.18
N VAL A 114 0.15 4.16 17.11
CA VAL A 114 -1.16 4.81 16.85
C VAL A 114 -1.72 4.43 15.48
N SER A 115 -0.87 4.37 14.46
CA SER A 115 -1.31 3.99 13.11
C SER A 115 -1.76 2.53 13.06
N ASN A 116 -0.97 1.60 13.60
CA ASN A 116 -1.32 0.18 13.63
C ASN A 116 -2.62 -0.07 14.40
N ASN A 117 -2.78 0.52 15.58
CA ASN A 117 -4.00 0.36 16.38
C ASN A 117 -5.25 0.86 15.63
N TRP A 118 -5.14 1.96 14.88
CA TRP A 118 -6.24 2.45 14.06
C TRP A 118 -6.63 1.46 12.95
N TYR A 119 -5.66 0.96 12.17
CA TYR A 119 -5.92 -0.03 11.12
C TYR A 119 -6.48 -1.35 11.70
N THR A 120 -5.99 -1.80 12.86
CA THR A 120 -6.53 -2.97 13.55
C THR A 120 -7.99 -2.75 13.96
N GLY A 121 -8.33 -1.57 14.48
CA GLY A 121 -9.72 -1.23 14.82
C GLY A 121 -10.65 -1.22 13.60
N GLU A 122 -10.21 -0.69 12.47
CA GLU A 122 -11.00 -0.74 11.22
C GLU A 122 -11.18 -2.18 10.72
N LEU A 123 -10.12 -3.00 10.76
CA LEU A 123 -10.23 -4.42 10.42
C LEU A 123 -11.25 -5.15 11.31
N GLN A 124 -11.27 -4.85 12.62
CA GLN A 124 -12.27 -5.42 13.53
C GLN A 124 -13.69 -5.01 13.15
N LYS A 125 -13.92 -3.74 12.78
CA LYS A 125 -15.24 -3.27 12.31
C LYS A 125 -15.67 -4.00 11.04
N ILE A 126 -14.75 -4.14 10.07
CA ILE A 126 -15.02 -4.90 8.83
C ILE A 126 -15.39 -6.34 9.15
N GLY A 127 -14.69 -7.00 10.09
CA GLY A 127 -14.99 -8.37 10.50
C GLY A 127 -16.32 -8.54 11.26
N GLN A 128 -16.83 -7.47 11.89
CA GLN A 128 -18.11 -7.46 12.60
C GLN A 128 -19.30 -7.12 11.71
N ALA A 129 -19.07 -6.49 10.56
CA ALA A 129 -20.08 -6.24 9.53
C ALA A 129 -20.40 -7.55 8.79
N LYS A 130 -21.21 -8.40 9.42
CA LYS A 130 -21.87 -9.55 8.80
C LYS A 130 -23.32 -9.22 8.48
#